data_AF-A0AAU5EJV8-F1
#
_entry.id   AF-A0AAU5EJV8-F1
#
_cell.length_a   1.000
_cell.length_b   1.000
_cell.length_c   1.000
_cell.angle_alpha   90.00
_cell.angle_beta   90.00
_cell.angle_gamma   90.00
#
_symmetry.space_group_name_H-M   'P 1'
#
loop_
_entity.id
_entity.type
_entity.pdbx_description
1 polymer ?
#
loop_
_entity_poly.entity_id
_entity_poly.type
_entity_poly.pdbx_seq_one_letter_code
_entity_poly.pdbx_strand_id
1 'polypeptide(L)'
;MTPYEPSSDWQFDVPTSGSKRLPPAARSFESLAHQGYGFEAAVADLIDNSIDATARNVVVSFLRDTGGRGGRDRLVGLLVVDDGEGMDEAGLDTAMTVGGREKYTAGALGHFGAGLKAASLSHADALTVISRTKRSPSAGRRWLTARAQADFTCDIVDATYCQDLVDRYDGVIGWQGTIVRWDQVRAFETITAGQTDRYLDDAIERLETHLGLHLHRFLAQDDFHIDIVVEDVHSREELDHRGVEPIDPFGYRVAGRPGYPRTFVAPVEGVGDVTLTAHIWPPKSPLVAYRGIGPLAERQGFYLYRNRRLVQAGGWNDTRTAESHLALARIAVDLPPEPNDVFALTVKKDGVQVTPAFARGLEKAAAPTTGDTFTEYVHEAEATYREAARRRTEVKRATVIPPGKGIDPKLKRTLRDELPQLEGDDPISFTWARLDVPPGVDTAELLFTIDHKERVVVLNRDYRHAFNGGRRGGSNDAPVLKSLLYLMLNEIFQKERVWANQTDRIALWNSVLVSAVRAELARDEG
;
A
#
# COMPACT_ATOMS: atom_id res chain seq x y z
N MET A 1 -29.05 31.28 -10.10
CA MET A 1 -28.91 30.35 -8.96
C MET A 1 -28.77 31.20 -7.71
N THR A 2 -29.42 30.78 -6.62
CA THR A 2 -29.19 31.39 -5.30
C THR A 2 -27.74 31.09 -4.88
N PRO A 3 -26.99 32.05 -4.31
CA PRO A 3 -25.64 31.80 -3.82
C PRO A 3 -25.65 30.66 -2.79
N TYR A 4 -24.60 29.82 -2.80
CA TYR A 4 -24.41 28.83 -1.76
C TYR A 4 -24.19 29.52 -0.41
N GLU A 5 -24.85 29.03 0.64
CA GLU A 5 -24.61 29.45 2.02
C GLU A 5 -23.70 28.42 2.71
N PRO A 6 -22.63 28.86 3.41
CA PRO A 6 -21.72 27.95 4.09
C PRO A 6 -22.43 26.98 5.02
N SER A 7 -21.98 25.72 5.04
CA SER A 7 -22.59 24.70 5.88
C SER A 7 -21.58 23.71 6.45
N SER A 8 -21.77 23.36 7.71
CA SER A 8 -21.01 22.27 8.34
C SER A 8 -21.41 20.89 7.83
N ASP A 9 -22.62 20.77 7.27
CA ASP A 9 -23.18 19.52 6.78
C ASP A 9 -22.67 19.17 5.38
N TRP A 10 -22.51 17.88 5.11
CA TRP A 10 -22.15 17.39 3.78
C TRP A 10 -23.19 17.79 2.73
N GLN A 11 -22.70 18.32 1.61
CA GLN A 11 -23.51 18.68 0.45
C GLN A 11 -23.50 17.53 -0.56
N PHE A 12 -24.64 16.83 -0.66
CA PHE A 12 -24.84 15.78 -1.65
C PHE A 12 -24.84 16.35 -3.08
N ASP A 13 -25.47 17.52 -3.26
CA ASP A 13 -25.40 18.26 -4.51
C ASP A 13 -24.25 19.28 -4.44
N VAL A 14 -23.35 19.26 -5.43
CA VAL A 14 -22.28 20.26 -5.55
C VAL A 14 -22.86 21.51 -6.20
N PRO A 15 -22.91 22.66 -5.50
CA PRO A 15 -23.44 23.91 -6.05
C PRO A 15 -22.53 24.46 -7.14
N THR A 16 -23.13 25.03 -8.18
CA THR A 16 -22.42 25.60 -9.33
C THR A 16 -22.80 27.06 -9.52
N SER A 17 -21.87 27.87 -10.02
CA SER A 17 -22.07 29.31 -10.27
C SER A 17 -22.18 29.65 -11.76
N GLY A 18 -21.88 28.67 -12.62
CA GLY A 18 -21.96 28.79 -14.07
C GLY A 18 -21.42 27.54 -14.76
N SER A 19 -21.18 27.63 -16.06
CA SER A 19 -20.54 26.57 -16.83
C SER A 19 -19.68 27.14 -17.95
N LYS A 20 -18.73 26.33 -18.42
CA LYS A 20 -17.88 26.60 -19.58
C LYS A 20 -17.94 25.41 -20.53
N ARG A 21 -17.70 25.66 -21.81
CA ARG A 21 -17.50 24.59 -22.79
C ARG A 21 -16.01 24.34 -22.97
N LEU A 22 -15.56 23.11 -22.72
CA LEU A 22 -14.15 22.71 -22.79
C LEU A 22 -13.95 21.66 -23.90
N PRO A 23 -13.97 22.06 -25.18
CA PRO A 23 -13.84 21.12 -26.30
C PRO A 23 -12.45 20.46 -26.29
N PRO A 24 -12.32 19.23 -26.83
CA PRO A 24 -11.06 18.51 -26.84
C PRO A 24 -9.98 19.22 -27.64
N ALA A 25 -8.73 19.12 -27.18
CA ALA A 25 -7.57 19.73 -27.84
C ALA A 25 -7.18 19.02 -29.16
N ALA A 26 -7.58 17.75 -29.35
CA ALA A 26 -7.35 16.97 -30.57
C ALA A 26 -8.57 16.09 -30.95
N ARG A 27 -8.64 15.66 -32.22
CA ARG A 27 -9.78 14.91 -32.84
C ARG A 27 -9.96 13.45 -32.38
N SER A 28 -9.46 13.06 -31.21
CA SER A 28 -9.55 11.68 -30.74
C SER A 28 -10.50 11.61 -29.54
N PHE A 29 -11.80 11.63 -29.81
CA PHE A 29 -12.86 11.48 -28.80
C PHE A 29 -13.62 10.16 -28.96
N GLU A 30 -12.88 9.07 -29.17
CA GLU A 30 -13.45 7.73 -29.13
C GLU A 30 -12.70 6.94 -28.06
N SER A 31 -13.40 6.49 -27.02
CA SER A 31 -12.93 5.64 -25.91
C SER A 31 -12.53 6.29 -24.56
N LEU A 32 -13.19 7.37 -24.10
CA LEU A 32 -13.04 7.80 -22.69
C LEU A 32 -13.92 7.03 -21.71
N ALA A 33 -14.99 6.42 -22.22
CA ALA A 33 -15.84 5.51 -21.46
C ALA A 33 -15.94 4.23 -22.28
N HIS A 34 -15.29 3.15 -21.84
CA HIS A 34 -15.81 1.78 -21.84
C HIS A 34 -14.77 0.73 -21.39
N GLN A 35 -15.21 -0.08 -20.43
CA GLN A 35 -14.86 -1.47 -20.11
C GLN A 35 -13.40 -1.83 -19.77
N GLY A 36 -13.16 -1.92 -18.45
CA GLY A 36 -12.12 -2.75 -17.88
C GLY A 36 -11.00 -2.00 -17.17
N TYR A 37 -11.26 -0.80 -16.64
CA TYR A 37 -10.44 -0.23 -15.57
C TYR A 37 -10.93 -0.80 -14.25
N GLY A 38 -10.07 -1.49 -13.49
CA GLY A 38 -10.38 -1.89 -12.11
C GLY A 38 -10.62 -0.66 -11.23
N PHE A 39 -11.37 -0.81 -10.14
CA PHE A 39 -11.57 0.27 -9.18
C PHE A 39 -10.23 0.73 -8.59
N GLU A 40 -9.40 -0.24 -8.21
CA GLU A 40 -8.10 -0.03 -7.60
C GLU A 40 -7.13 0.70 -8.54
N ALA A 41 -7.12 0.30 -9.83
CA ALA A 41 -6.32 0.96 -10.85
C ALA A 41 -6.77 2.41 -11.07
N ALA A 42 -8.08 2.68 -11.04
CA ALA A 42 -8.61 4.02 -11.26
C ALA A 42 -8.22 4.98 -10.13
N VAL A 43 -8.28 4.51 -8.88
CA VAL A 43 -7.79 5.26 -7.72
C VAL A 43 -6.27 5.47 -7.81
N ALA A 44 -5.50 4.44 -8.20
CA ALA A 44 -4.06 4.57 -8.41
C ALA A 44 -3.72 5.63 -9.47
N ASP A 45 -4.51 5.75 -10.53
CA ASP A 45 -4.34 6.78 -11.57
C ASP A 45 -4.61 8.21 -11.05
N LEU A 46 -5.49 8.36 -10.05
CA LEU A 46 -5.68 9.65 -9.36
C LEU A 46 -4.44 9.97 -8.52
N ILE A 47 -3.95 9.00 -7.76
CA ILE A 47 -2.77 9.14 -6.90
C ILE A 47 -1.49 9.39 -7.72
N ASP A 48 -1.36 8.80 -8.91
CA ASP A 48 -0.28 9.11 -9.85
C ASP A 48 -0.26 10.61 -10.19
N ASN A 49 -1.43 11.28 -10.32
CA ASN A 49 -1.49 12.73 -10.52
C ASN A 49 -1.08 13.51 -9.27
N SER A 50 -1.40 13.01 -8.07
CA SER A 50 -0.95 13.60 -6.81
C SER A 50 0.58 13.52 -6.67
N ILE A 51 1.18 12.37 -7.04
CA ILE A 51 2.64 12.19 -7.09
C ILE A 51 3.27 13.14 -8.13
N ASP A 52 2.69 13.24 -9.33
CA ASP A 52 3.15 14.20 -10.36
C ASP A 52 3.05 15.66 -9.88
N ALA A 53 2.09 15.95 -8.99
CA ALA A 53 1.93 17.25 -8.32
C ALA A 53 2.79 17.39 -7.05
N THR A 54 3.73 16.46 -6.81
CA THR A 54 4.67 16.44 -5.67
C THR A 54 4.00 16.36 -4.29
N ALA A 55 2.81 15.76 -4.23
CA ALA A 55 2.15 15.47 -2.96
C ALA A 55 3.00 14.53 -2.10
N ARG A 56 2.99 14.76 -0.79
CA ARG A 56 3.59 13.92 0.24
C ARG A 56 2.53 13.13 1.00
N ASN A 57 1.34 13.68 1.12
CA ASN A 57 0.23 13.07 1.83
C ASN A 57 -0.96 12.97 0.90
N VAL A 58 -1.48 11.75 0.73
CA VAL A 58 -2.68 11.49 -0.05
C VAL A 58 -3.68 10.71 0.81
N VAL A 59 -4.92 11.20 0.89
CA VAL A 59 -6.01 10.55 1.62
C VAL A 59 -7.07 10.09 0.63
N VAL A 60 -7.38 8.80 0.64
CA VAL A 60 -8.52 8.21 -0.06
C VAL A 60 -9.66 8.03 0.94
N SER A 61 -10.67 8.89 0.88
CA SER A 61 -11.81 8.88 1.82
C SER A 61 -13.06 8.27 1.19
N PHE A 62 -13.50 7.13 1.74
CA PHE A 62 -14.82 6.57 1.48
C PHE A 62 -15.86 7.31 2.33
N LEU A 63 -16.83 7.93 1.67
CA LEU A 63 -17.86 8.71 2.32
C LEU A 63 -19.08 7.83 2.62
N ARG A 64 -19.44 7.71 3.90
CA ARG A 64 -20.59 6.94 4.38
C ARG A 64 -21.63 7.87 4.99
N ASP A 65 -22.89 7.67 4.62
CA ASP A 65 -24.04 8.18 5.39
C ASP A 65 -24.48 7.04 6.30
N THR A 66 -24.26 7.16 7.61
CA THR A 66 -24.67 6.13 8.60
C THR A 66 -26.16 6.17 8.94
N GLY A 67 -26.94 7.07 8.32
CA GLY A 67 -28.39 7.21 8.54
C GLY A 67 -28.77 8.03 9.77
N GLY A 68 -27.81 8.65 10.47
CA GLY A 68 -28.01 9.39 11.72
C GLY A 68 -29.02 10.55 11.66
N ARG A 69 -29.36 11.06 10.46
CA ARG A 69 -30.38 12.11 10.25
C ARG A 69 -31.61 11.64 9.44
N GLY A 70 -31.98 10.37 9.56
CA GLY A 70 -33.10 9.77 8.81
C GLY A 70 -32.72 9.33 7.39
N GLY A 71 -31.42 9.32 7.09
CA GLY A 71 -30.84 8.72 5.89
C GLY A 71 -30.83 7.19 5.96
N ARG A 72 -30.24 6.54 4.95
CA ARG A 72 -30.00 5.10 4.95
C ARG A 72 -28.51 4.85 5.02
N ASP A 73 -28.12 3.83 5.79
CA ASP A 73 -26.73 3.37 5.81
C ASP A 73 -26.24 2.99 4.40
N ARG A 74 -25.36 3.81 3.82
CA ARG A 74 -24.83 3.61 2.47
C ARG A 74 -23.53 4.38 2.24
N LEU A 75 -22.76 3.93 1.26
CA LEU A 75 -21.68 4.73 0.67
C LEU A 75 -22.26 5.75 -0.31
N VAL A 76 -21.76 6.98 -0.24
CA VAL A 76 -22.29 8.12 -1.00
C VAL A 76 -21.27 8.77 -1.93
N GLY A 77 -19.99 8.49 -1.73
CA GLY A 77 -18.92 9.03 -2.59
C GLY A 77 -17.54 8.56 -2.19
N LEU A 78 -16.56 8.95 -3.00
CA LEU A 78 -15.13 8.72 -2.77
C LEU A 78 -14.39 10.02 -3.00
N LEU A 79 -13.45 10.36 -2.12
CA LEU A 79 -12.53 11.47 -2.30
C LEU A 79 -11.09 10.97 -2.42
N VAL A 80 -10.31 11.62 -3.28
CA VAL A 80 -8.84 11.59 -3.23
C VAL A 80 -8.38 13.01 -2.93
N VAL A 81 -7.76 13.19 -1.78
CA VAL A 81 -7.31 14.48 -1.24
C VAL A 81 -5.80 14.47 -1.15
N ASP A 82 -5.12 15.47 -1.72
CA ASP A 82 -3.67 15.58 -1.68
C ASP A 82 -3.16 16.98 -1.31
N ASP A 83 -1.93 17.02 -0.80
CA ASP A 83 -1.19 18.24 -0.44
C ASP A 83 -0.24 18.74 -1.56
N GLY A 84 -0.49 18.31 -2.80
CA GLY A 84 0.31 18.68 -3.97
C GLY A 84 0.26 20.18 -4.31
N GLU A 85 0.96 20.58 -5.37
CA GLU A 85 1.07 22.00 -5.80
C GLU A 85 -0.27 22.66 -6.14
N GLY A 86 -1.28 21.84 -6.43
CA GLY A 86 -2.62 22.26 -6.82
C GLY A 86 -2.66 22.95 -8.19
N MET A 87 -3.80 23.54 -8.50
CA MET A 87 -4.10 24.17 -9.77
C MET A 87 -4.86 25.48 -9.54
N ASP A 88 -4.54 26.49 -10.34
CA ASP A 88 -5.40 27.67 -10.46
C ASP A 88 -6.56 27.39 -11.43
N GLU A 89 -7.40 28.39 -11.69
CA GLU A 89 -8.53 28.24 -12.60
C GLU A 89 -8.15 27.81 -14.02
N ALA A 90 -7.03 28.30 -14.54
CA ALA A 90 -6.57 27.97 -15.89
C ALA A 90 -6.00 26.53 -15.93
N GLY A 91 -5.30 26.14 -14.87
CA GLY A 91 -4.84 24.77 -14.63
C GLY A 91 -6.01 23.80 -14.53
N LEU A 92 -7.07 24.15 -13.81
CA LEU A 92 -8.30 23.36 -13.73
C LEU A 92 -9.01 23.25 -15.08
N ASP A 93 -9.14 24.36 -15.83
CA ASP A 93 -9.74 24.34 -17.17
C ASP A 93 -8.94 23.38 -18.09
N THR A 94 -7.61 23.41 -18.01
CA THR A 94 -6.72 22.50 -18.76
C THR A 94 -6.89 21.05 -18.30
N ALA A 95 -6.89 20.82 -16.99
CA ALA A 95 -7.03 19.49 -16.38
C ALA A 95 -8.40 18.88 -16.66
N MET A 96 -9.44 19.68 -16.86
CA MET A 96 -10.80 19.26 -17.22
C MET A 96 -11.04 19.24 -18.74
N THR A 97 -10.10 19.71 -19.56
CA THR A 97 -10.17 19.60 -21.02
C THR A 97 -9.64 18.24 -21.49
N VAL A 98 -10.35 17.54 -22.37
CA VAL A 98 -9.87 16.26 -22.94
C VAL A 98 -8.66 16.49 -23.83
N GLY A 99 -7.58 15.76 -23.53
CA GLY A 99 -6.30 15.93 -24.21
C GLY A 99 -5.65 17.29 -23.94
N GLY A 100 -6.10 18.06 -22.95
CA GLY A 100 -5.66 19.44 -22.73
C GLY A 100 -4.20 19.62 -22.31
N ARG A 101 -3.50 18.56 -21.86
CA ARG A 101 -2.06 18.61 -21.56
C ARG A 101 -1.26 18.24 -22.81
N GLU A 102 -0.64 19.24 -23.44
CA GLU A 102 0.24 19.06 -24.62
C GLU A 102 1.72 18.84 -24.28
N LYS A 103 2.19 19.30 -23.11
CA LYS A 103 3.60 19.21 -22.68
C LYS A 103 3.73 18.33 -21.45
N TYR A 104 4.44 17.21 -21.61
CA TYR A 104 4.78 16.29 -20.53
C TYR A 104 6.14 16.67 -19.95
N THR A 105 6.26 16.73 -18.62
CA THR A 105 7.55 16.79 -17.95
C THR A 105 8.22 15.43 -18.02
N ALA A 106 9.53 15.40 -18.28
CA ALA A 106 10.31 14.17 -18.21
C ALA A 106 10.16 13.57 -16.81
N GLY A 107 9.65 12.35 -16.71
CA GLY A 107 9.39 11.68 -15.42
C GLY A 107 7.93 11.62 -14.96
N ALA A 108 6.99 12.31 -15.63
CA ALA A 108 5.57 12.25 -15.27
C ALA A 108 5.01 10.83 -15.40
N LEU A 109 4.20 10.41 -14.42
CA LEU A 109 3.45 9.15 -14.42
C LEU A 109 2.22 9.25 -15.33
N GLY A 110 1.58 10.43 -15.40
CA GLY A 110 0.42 10.72 -16.25
C GLY A 110 0.74 10.97 -17.73
N HIS A 111 0.92 9.93 -18.52
CA HIS A 111 1.40 10.05 -19.92
C HIS A 111 0.33 10.39 -21.00
N PHE A 112 -0.97 10.40 -20.68
CA PHE A 112 -2.02 10.46 -21.72
C PHE A 112 -2.99 11.65 -21.64
N GLY A 113 -2.86 12.59 -20.69
CA GLY A 113 -3.74 13.77 -20.59
C GLY A 113 -5.25 13.47 -20.37
N ALA A 114 -5.63 12.18 -20.38
CA ALA A 114 -6.96 11.62 -20.27
C ALA A 114 -7.18 10.80 -18.98
N GLY A 115 -6.10 10.44 -18.25
CA GLY A 115 -6.13 9.51 -17.11
C GLY A 115 -7.15 9.89 -16.03
N LEU A 116 -7.10 11.13 -15.52
CA LEU A 116 -8.06 11.64 -14.53
C LEU A 116 -9.52 11.43 -14.96
N LYS A 117 -9.85 11.76 -16.21
CA LYS A 117 -11.23 11.71 -16.71
C LYS A 117 -11.68 10.29 -17.02
N ALA A 118 -10.83 9.52 -17.71
CA ALA A 118 -11.12 8.14 -18.07
C ALA A 118 -11.28 7.26 -16.81
N ALA A 119 -10.37 7.39 -15.84
CA ALA A 119 -10.44 6.68 -14.57
C ALA A 119 -11.67 7.07 -13.73
N SER A 120 -12.01 8.36 -13.70
CA SER A 120 -13.18 8.82 -12.92
C SER A 120 -14.50 8.43 -13.56
N LEU A 121 -14.68 8.68 -14.86
CA LEU A 121 -15.96 8.43 -15.55
C LEU A 121 -16.23 6.94 -15.80
N SER A 122 -15.22 6.07 -15.66
CA SER A 122 -15.44 4.62 -15.67
C SER A 122 -16.14 4.11 -14.41
N HIS A 123 -16.02 4.82 -13.27
CA HIS A 123 -16.54 4.38 -11.97
C HIS A 123 -17.62 5.27 -11.38
N ALA A 124 -17.68 6.54 -11.77
CA ALA A 124 -18.59 7.54 -11.24
C ALA A 124 -19.33 8.29 -12.35
N ASP A 125 -20.58 8.70 -12.08
CA ASP A 125 -21.35 9.53 -13.02
C ASP A 125 -21.12 11.04 -12.85
N ALA A 126 -20.41 11.43 -11.79
CA ALA A 126 -19.98 12.79 -11.58
C ALA A 126 -18.57 12.88 -10.98
N LEU A 127 -17.76 13.75 -11.58
CA LEU A 127 -16.40 14.09 -11.16
C LEU A 127 -16.36 15.58 -10.78
N THR A 128 -15.95 15.89 -9.56
CA THR A 128 -15.66 17.26 -9.13
C THR A 128 -14.20 17.37 -8.76
N VAL A 129 -13.51 18.39 -9.26
CA VAL A 129 -12.13 18.71 -8.88
C VAL A 129 -12.14 20.09 -8.24
N ILE A 130 -11.71 20.18 -6.99
CA ILE A 130 -11.46 21.43 -6.28
C ILE A 130 -9.97 21.51 -6.00
N SER A 131 -9.34 22.65 -6.28
CA SER A 131 -7.91 22.79 -6.09
C SER A 131 -7.56 24.23 -5.71
N ARG A 132 -6.46 24.37 -4.98
CA ARG A 132 -5.85 25.66 -4.66
C ARG A 132 -4.34 25.58 -4.76
N THR A 133 -3.72 26.69 -5.11
CA THR A 133 -2.26 26.85 -5.04
C THR A 133 -1.90 27.79 -3.89
N LYS A 134 -0.61 27.89 -3.56
CA LYS A 134 -0.12 28.91 -2.61
C LYS A 134 -0.48 30.36 -2.99
N ARG A 135 -0.80 30.61 -4.27
CA ARG A 135 -1.02 31.96 -4.82
C ARG A 135 -2.44 32.21 -5.32
N SER A 136 -3.30 31.19 -5.32
CA SER A 136 -4.67 31.30 -5.84
C SER A 136 -5.68 30.82 -4.80
N PRO A 137 -6.87 31.43 -4.74
CA PRO A 137 -7.96 30.89 -3.93
C PRO A 137 -8.37 29.50 -4.43
N SER A 138 -9.14 28.78 -3.61
CA SER A 138 -9.77 27.53 -4.03
C SER A 138 -10.74 27.78 -5.18
N ALA A 139 -10.64 26.98 -6.23
CA ALA A 139 -11.56 26.97 -7.34
C ALA A 139 -11.93 25.53 -7.69
N GLY A 140 -13.08 25.34 -8.35
CA GLY A 140 -13.55 24.02 -8.69
C GLY A 140 -14.20 23.91 -10.05
N ARG A 141 -14.16 22.70 -10.59
CA ARG A 141 -14.79 22.28 -11.84
C ARG A 141 -15.51 20.96 -11.66
N ARG A 142 -16.68 20.82 -12.28
CA ARG A 142 -17.49 19.61 -12.21
C ARG A 142 -17.87 19.10 -13.59
N TRP A 143 -17.77 17.80 -13.76
CA TRP A 143 -18.26 17.05 -14.90
C TRP A 143 -19.36 16.11 -14.46
N LEU A 144 -20.49 16.18 -15.16
CA LEU A 144 -21.53 15.17 -15.14
C LEU A 144 -21.39 14.38 -16.43
N THR A 145 -21.25 13.05 -16.36
CA THR A 145 -20.96 12.18 -17.52
C THR A 145 -21.89 12.49 -18.70
N ALA A 146 -23.20 12.58 -18.44
CA ALA A 146 -24.20 12.84 -19.47
C ALA A 146 -24.01 14.19 -20.20
N ARG A 147 -23.61 15.25 -19.49
CA ARG A 147 -23.39 16.58 -20.09
C ARG A 147 -22.04 16.66 -20.80
N ALA A 148 -20.99 16.10 -20.18
CA ALA A 148 -19.65 16.11 -20.75
C ALA A 148 -19.60 15.34 -22.08
N GLN A 149 -20.32 14.21 -22.18
CA GLN A 149 -20.43 13.43 -23.42
C GLN A 149 -21.28 14.12 -24.50
N ALA A 150 -22.26 14.93 -24.11
CA ALA A 150 -23.14 15.60 -25.07
C ALA A 150 -22.45 16.77 -25.78
N ASP A 151 -21.78 17.66 -25.03
CA ASP A 151 -21.25 18.90 -25.61
C ASP A 151 -19.96 19.44 -24.96
N PHE A 152 -19.32 18.64 -24.09
CA PHE A 152 -18.14 19.01 -23.30
C PHE A 152 -18.38 20.15 -22.31
N THR A 153 -19.62 20.29 -21.82
CA THR A 153 -19.91 21.25 -20.74
C THR A 153 -19.22 20.84 -19.44
N CYS A 154 -18.52 21.80 -18.84
CA CYS A 154 -17.91 21.72 -17.52
C CYS A 154 -18.51 22.80 -16.63
N ASP A 155 -19.10 22.39 -15.51
CA ASP A 155 -19.69 23.33 -14.56
C ASP A 155 -18.60 23.98 -13.69
N ILE A 156 -18.79 25.26 -13.38
CA ILE A 156 -17.96 26.00 -12.43
C ILE A 156 -18.57 25.80 -11.05
N VAL A 157 -17.81 25.21 -10.13
CA VAL A 157 -18.24 25.01 -8.74
C VAL A 157 -18.28 26.35 -8.03
N ASP A 158 -19.27 26.54 -7.14
CA ASP A 158 -19.37 27.77 -6.34
C ASP A 158 -18.10 27.98 -5.48
N ALA A 159 -17.57 29.20 -5.47
CA ALA A 159 -16.29 29.49 -4.83
C ALA A 159 -16.35 29.35 -3.30
N THR A 160 -17.49 29.68 -2.68
CA THR A 160 -17.70 29.52 -1.24
C THR A 160 -17.73 28.03 -0.88
N TYR A 161 -18.41 27.22 -1.69
CA TYR A 161 -18.39 25.76 -1.52
C TYR A 161 -16.99 25.16 -1.68
N CYS A 162 -16.20 25.67 -2.64
CA CYS A 162 -14.81 25.23 -2.80
C CYS A 162 -13.99 25.47 -1.53
N GLN A 163 -14.15 26.64 -0.91
CA GLN A 163 -13.44 26.98 0.33
C GLN A 163 -13.91 26.12 1.50
N ASP A 164 -15.23 25.96 1.68
CA ASP A 164 -15.80 25.11 2.74
C ASP A 164 -15.31 23.66 2.66
N LEU A 165 -15.20 23.09 1.45
CA LEU A 165 -14.72 21.72 1.29
C LEU A 165 -13.20 21.62 1.54
N VAL A 166 -12.41 22.63 1.14
CA VAL A 166 -10.99 22.69 1.49
C VAL A 166 -10.82 22.76 3.01
N ASP A 167 -11.59 23.61 3.69
CA ASP A 167 -11.52 23.77 5.14
C ASP A 167 -11.95 22.50 5.90
N ARG A 168 -12.81 21.66 5.30
CA ARG A 168 -13.15 20.34 5.85
C ARG A 168 -11.93 19.41 5.95
N TYR A 169 -10.97 19.54 5.04
CA TYR A 169 -9.74 18.73 4.99
C TYR A 169 -8.49 19.53 5.41
N ASP A 170 -8.68 20.54 6.26
CA ASP A 170 -7.59 21.22 6.94
C ASP A 170 -6.73 20.22 7.72
N GLY A 171 -5.42 20.28 7.54
CA GLY A 171 -4.46 19.26 8.01
C GLY A 171 -3.91 18.34 6.92
N VAL A 172 -4.66 18.09 5.85
CA VAL A 172 -4.12 17.53 4.60
C VAL A 172 -3.86 18.67 3.62
N ILE A 173 -4.90 19.46 3.31
CA ILE A 173 -4.75 20.64 2.45
C ILE A 173 -4.41 21.84 3.32
N GLY A 174 -3.15 22.27 3.24
CA GLY A 174 -2.71 23.53 3.83
C GLY A 174 -2.86 24.70 2.85
N TRP A 175 -1.74 25.27 2.43
CA TRP A 175 -1.70 26.41 1.50
C TRP A 175 -1.97 26.02 0.04
N GLN A 176 -1.84 24.74 -0.28
CA GLN A 176 -2.00 24.15 -1.61
C GLN A 176 -2.54 22.72 -1.46
N GLY A 177 -3.18 22.23 -2.51
CA GLY A 177 -3.69 20.86 -2.56
C GLY A 177 -4.85 20.70 -3.52
N THR A 178 -5.28 19.45 -3.70
CA THR A 178 -6.38 19.09 -4.61
C THR A 178 -7.32 18.09 -3.94
N ILE A 179 -8.61 18.26 -4.19
CA ILE A 179 -9.68 17.32 -3.86
C ILE A 179 -10.29 16.84 -5.17
N VAL A 180 -10.19 15.54 -5.43
CA VAL A 180 -10.94 14.86 -6.48
C VAL A 180 -12.09 14.12 -5.83
N ARG A 181 -13.32 14.51 -6.15
CA ARG A 181 -14.56 13.95 -5.60
C ARG A 181 -15.30 13.17 -6.68
N TRP A 182 -15.63 11.92 -6.35
CA TRP A 182 -16.54 11.07 -7.11
C TRP A 182 -17.89 11.00 -6.42
N ASP A 183 -18.95 11.36 -7.15
CA ASP A 183 -20.34 11.14 -6.76
C ASP A 183 -20.98 10.11 -7.68
N GLN A 184 -22.05 9.45 -7.21
CA GLN A 184 -22.76 8.43 -8.00
C GLN A 184 -21.80 7.33 -8.47
N VAL A 185 -21.01 6.80 -7.53
CA VAL A 185 -20.08 5.70 -7.78
C VAL A 185 -20.91 4.44 -8.04
N ARG A 186 -20.87 3.92 -9.26
CA ARG A 186 -21.77 2.85 -9.72
C ARG A 186 -21.71 1.61 -8.83
N ALA A 187 -20.51 1.24 -8.35
CA ALA A 187 -20.32 0.10 -7.47
C ALA A 187 -21.06 0.27 -6.13
N PHE A 188 -21.11 1.49 -5.60
CA PHE A 188 -21.76 1.79 -4.32
C PHE A 188 -23.28 1.69 -4.41
N GLU A 189 -23.86 2.02 -5.57
CA GLU A 189 -25.30 1.93 -5.81
C GLU A 189 -25.82 0.48 -5.84
N THR A 190 -24.94 -0.48 -6.11
CA THR A 190 -25.28 -1.91 -6.18
C THR A 190 -25.14 -2.67 -4.86
N ILE A 191 -24.71 -1.98 -3.80
CA ILE A 191 -24.52 -2.60 -2.48
C ILE A 191 -25.89 -2.95 -1.87
N THR A 192 -26.07 -4.22 -1.52
CA THR A 192 -27.24 -4.68 -0.80
C THR A 192 -27.30 -4.07 0.60
N ALA A 193 -28.47 -3.63 1.03
CA ALA A 193 -28.68 -3.09 2.38
C ALA A 193 -28.15 -4.06 3.46
N GLY A 194 -27.37 -3.54 4.41
CA GLY A 194 -26.74 -4.34 5.47
C GLY A 194 -25.48 -5.10 5.05
N GLN A 195 -24.94 -4.85 3.86
CA GLN A 195 -23.65 -5.40 3.41
C GLN A 195 -22.56 -4.33 3.21
N THR A 196 -22.81 -3.10 3.69
CA THR A 196 -21.88 -1.96 3.57
C THR A 196 -20.52 -2.27 4.18
N ASP A 197 -20.49 -2.82 5.40
CA ASP A 197 -19.23 -3.12 6.10
C ASP A 197 -18.41 -4.18 5.35
N ARG A 198 -19.06 -5.26 4.91
CA ARG A 198 -18.40 -6.33 4.14
C ARG A 198 -17.83 -5.80 2.82
N TYR A 199 -18.60 -4.98 2.11
CA TYR A 199 -18.12 -4.36 0.87
C TYR A 199 -16.92 -3.45 1.13
N LEU A 200 -16.97 -2.64 2.19
CA LEU A 200 -15.88 -1.75 2.59
C LEU A 200 -14.61 -2.54 2.91
N ASP A 201 -14.69 -3.58 3.76
CA ASP A 201 -13.56 -4.42 4.10
C ASP A 201 -12.90 -5.03 2.85
N ASP A 202 -13.70 -5.64 1.97
CA ASP A 202 -13.23 -6.25 0.73
C ASP A 202 -12.62 -5.20 -0.23
N ALA A 203 -13.22 -4.00 -0.33
CA ALA A 203 -12.75 -2.94 -1.21
C ALA A 203 -11.45 -2.29 -0.70
N ILE A 204 -11.37 -2.03 0.61
CA ILE A 204 -10.20 -1.46 1.26
C ILE A 204 -9.03 -2.43 1.19
N GLU A 205 -9.22 -3.72 1.48
CA GLU A 205 -8.15 -4.73 1.41
C GLU A 205 -7.56 -4.85 -0.02
N ARG A 206 -8.43 -4.88 -1.04
CA ARG A 206 -7.98 -4.91 -2.44
C ARG A 206 -7.25 -3.63 -2.82
N LEU A 207 -7.76 -2.48 -2.43
CA LEU A 207 -7.15 -1.18 -2.73
C LEU A 207 -5.79 -1.04 -2.02
N GLU A 208 -5.71 -1.36 -0.73
CA GLU A 208 -4.47 -1.35 0.07
C GLU A 208 -3.41 -2.25 -0.58
N THR A 209 -3.78 -3.48 -0.95
CA THR A 209 -2.87 -4.41 -1.62
C THR A 209 -2.41 -3.88 -2.97
N HIS A 210 -3.32 -3.33 -3.77
CA HIS A 210 -2.99 -2.79 -5.09
C HIS A 210 -2.04 -1.59 -4.98
N LEU A 211 -2.39 -0.58 -4.16
CA LEU A 211 -1.58 0.61 -3.96
C LEU A 211 -0.22 0.25 -3.35
N GLY A 212 -0.21 -0.60 -2.31
CA GLY A 212 0.99 -1.07 -1.65
C GLY A 212 1.97 -1.74 -2.63
N LEU A 213 1.47 -2.54 -3.57
CA LEU A 213 2.29 -3.21 -4.59
C LEU A 213 2.75 -2.24 -5.69
N HIS A 214 1.83 -1.47 -6.25
CA HIS A 214 2.09 -0.69 -7.45
C HIS A 214 2.91 0.58 -7.19
N LEU A 215 2.76 1.15 -6.00
CA LEU A 215 3.45 2.34 -5.52
C LEU A 215 4.53 2.02 -4.48
N HIS A 216 4.93 0.74 -4.33
CA HIS A 216 5.83 0.29 -3.26
C HIS A 216 7.14 1.09 -3.18
N ARG A 217 7.73 1.48 -4.32
CA ARG A 217 8.97 2.28 -4.36
C ARG A 217 8.76 3.73 -3.94
N PHE A 218 7.55 4.26 -4.05
CA PHE A 218 7.19 5.58 -3.51
C PHE A 218 6.95 5.47 -2.01
N LEU A 219 6.11 4.51 -1.59
CA LEU A 219 5.75 4.25 -0.18
C LEU A 219 6.92 3.79 0.69
N ALA A 220 7.98 3.22 0.10
CA ALA A 220 9.21 2.88 0.81
C ALA A 220 10.07 4.10 1.19
N GLN A 221 9.73 5.30 0.70
CA GLN A 221 10.35 6.55 1.11
C GLN A 221 9.61 7.10 2.32
N ASP A 222 10.33 7.67 3.28
CA ASP A 222 9.74 8.20 4.53
C ASP A 222 8.93 9.51 4.32
N ASP A 223 8.88 10.04 3.09
CA ASP A 223 8.27 11.34 2.77
C ASP A 223 7.01 11.26 1.89
N PHE A 224 6.50 10.05 1.64
CA PHE A 224 5.25 9.84 0.90
C PHE A 224 4.33 8.84 1.61
N HIS A 225 3.12 9.27 1.91
CA HIS A 225 2.14 8.51 2.68
C HIS A 225 0.77 8.51 1.98
N ILE A 226 0.12 7.34 2.02
CA ILE A 226 -1.26 7.17 1.56
C ILE A 226 -2.07 6.61 2.72
N ASP A 227 -3.16 7.30 3.07
CA ASP A 227 -4.15 6.82 4.03
C ASP A 227 -5.47 6.50 3.32
N ILE A 228 -6.08 5.37 3.66
CA ILE A 228 -7.44 5.01 3.27
C ILE A 228 -8.32 5.17 4.51
N VAL A 229 -9.33 6.03 4.43
CA VAL A 229 -10.22 6.35 5.55
C VAL A 229 -11.68 6.12 5.17
N VAL A 230 -12.51 5.81 6.16
CA VAL A 230 -13.97 5.80 6.03
C VAL A 230 -14.51 6.91 6.91
N GLU A 231 -15.20 7.89 6.32
CA GLU A 231 -15.69 9.08 7.03
C GLU A 231 -17.22 9.11 7.03
N ASP A 232 -17.84 9.37 8.18
CA ASP A 232 -19.26 9.71 8.22
C ASP A 232 -19.48 11.15 7.72
N VAL A 233 -20.33 11.30 6.71
CA VAL A 233 -20.53 12.58 6.04
C VAL A 233 -21.16 13.65 6.95
N HIS A 234 -21.89 13.27 8.00
CA HIS A 234 -22.59 14.18 8.89
C HIS A 234 -21.77 14.53 10.14
N SER A 235 -21.22 13.55 10.85
CA SER A 235 -20.44 13.76 12.07
C SER A 235 -18.98 14.13 11.79
N ARG A 236 -18.46 13.81 10.60
CA ARG A 236 -17.03 13.87 10.25
C ARG A 236 -16.16 12.92 11.07
N GLU A 237 -16.78 11.94 11.74
CA GLU A 237 -16.05 10.92 12.46
C GLU A 237 -15.40 9.95 11.47
N GLU A 238 -14.14 9.64 11.73
CA GLU A 238 -13.41 8.59 11.03
C GLU A 238 -13.80 7.23 11.63
N LEU A 239 -14.43 6.39 10.82
CA LEU A 239 -14.96 5.08 11.18
C LEU A 239 -13.93 3.96 11.00
N ASP A 240 -13.00 4.11 10.04
CA ASP A 240 -11.84 3.24 9.83
C ASP A 240 -10.69 4.06 9.22
N HIS A 241 -9.45 3.65 9.49
CA HIS A 241 -8.22 4.27 8.99
C HIS A 241 -7.13 3.22 8.79
N ARG A 242 -6.65 3.12 7.55
CA ARG A 242 -5.53 2.28 7.17
C ARG A 242 -4.50 3.07 6.36
N GLY A 243 -3.29 3.22 6.93
CA GLY A 243 -2.12 3.66 6.18
C GLY A 243 -1.61 2.53 5.28
N VAL A 244 -1.39 2.82 4.00
CA VAL A 244 -0.93 1.85 3.00
C VAL A 244 0.57 1.60 3.17
N GLU A 245 0.94 0.34 3.45
CA GLU A 245 2.34 -0.07 3.57
C GLU A 245 2.90 -0.56 2.21
N PRO A 246 4.20 -0.38 1.93
CA PRO A 246 4.82 -0.86 0.70
C PRO A 246 4.85 -2.39 0.65
N ILE A 247 4.40 -2.96 -0.47
CA ILE A 247 4.48 -4.39 -0.77
C ILE A 247 5.55 -4.58 -1.84
N ASP A 248 6.80 -4.77 -1.42
CA ASP A 248 7.91 -5.03 -2.33
C ASP A 248 7.80 -6.46 -2.91
N PRO A 249 7.55 -6.64 -4.23
CA PRO A 249 7.48 -7.96 -4.87
C PRO A 249 8.82 -8.72 -4.82
N PHE A 250 9.89 -8.13 -4.32
CA PHE A 250 11.20 -8.75 -4.12
C PHE A 250 11.63 -8.82 -2.66
N GLY A 251 10.75 -8.43 -1.72
CA GLY A 251 11.01 -8.30 -0.28
C GLY A 251 11.19 -9.61 0.50
N TYR A 252 11.71 -10.67 -0.11
CA TYR A 252 12.09 -11.87 0.63
C TYR A 252 13.34 -11.60 1.50
N ARG A 253 13.40 -12.21 2.67
CA ARG A 253 14.58 -12.10 3.57
C ARG A 253 15.73 -13.00 3.12
N VAL A 254 15.40 -14.18 2.59
CA VAL A 254 16.36 -15.18 2.10
C VAL A 254 15.85 -15.67 0.75
N ALA A 255 16.72 -15.61 -0.27
CA ALA A 255 16.39 -16.07 -1.60
C ALA A 255 16.06 -17.57 -1.60
N GLY A 256 15.18 -17.99 -2.51
CA GLY A 256 14.87 -19.40 -2.71
C GLY A 256 16.08 -20.21 -3.17
N ARG A 257 17.08 -19.55 -3.75
CA ARG A 257 18.35 -20.13 -4.19
C ARG A 257 19.52 -19.20 -3.89
N PRO A 258 20.68 -19.71 -3.42
CA PRO A 258 21.89 -18.91 -3.25
C PRO A 258 22.32 -18.22 -4.55
N GLY A 259 22.92 -17.03 -4.43
CA GLY A 259 23.38 -16.25 -5.59
C GLY A 259 22.31 -15.37 -6.23
N TYR A 260 21.14 -15.21 -5.59
CA TYR A 260 20.07 -14.30 -6.00
C TYR A 260 19.83 -13.19 -4.96
N PRO A 261 19.50 -11.95 -5.38
CA PRO A 261 19.26 -11.54 -6.77
C PRO A 261 20.51 -11.53 -7.66
N ARG A 262 20.31 -11.73 -8.96
CA ARG A 262 21.38 -11.71 -9.98
C ARG A 262 21.00 -10.76 -11.10
N THR A 263 21.95 -9.92 -11.53
CA THR A 263 21.76 -8.97 -12.63
C THR A 263 22.23 -9.56 -13.95
N PHE A 264 21.42 -9.41 -15.00
CA PHE A 264 21.72 -9.73 -16.38
C PHE A 264 21.64 -8.47 -17.23
N VAL A 265 22.40 -8.43 -18.33
CA VAL A 265 22.32 -7.37 -19.33
C VAL A 265 21.87 -7.97 -20.65
N ALA A 266 20.75 -7.49 -21.18
CA ALA A 266 20.19 -7.92 -22.46
C ALA A 266 20.47 -6.85 -23.53
N PRO A 267 21.21 -7.15 -24.60
CA PRO A 267 21.38 -6.22 -25.71
C PRO A 267 20.10 -6.20 -26.58
N VAL A 268 19.34 -5.12 -26.50
CA VAL A 268 18.04 -4.97 -27.17
C VAL A 268 18.16 -4.02 -28.35
N GLU A 269 17.88 -4.53 -29.56
CA GLU A 269 17.88 -3.74 -30.79
C GLU A 269 16.89 -2.57 -30.69
N GLY A 270 17.35 -1.35 -30.98
CA GLY A 270 16.55 -0.12 -30.89
C GLY A 270 16.47 0.53 -29.50
N VAL A 271 17.03 -0.10 -28.47
CA VAL A 271 17.08 0.43 -27.09
C VAL A 271 18.49 0.48 -26.52
N GLY A 272 19.31 -0.54 -26.78
CA GLY A 272 20.62 -0.74 -26.17
C GLY A 272 20.58 -1.77 -25.05
N ASP A 273 21.48 -1.63 -24.08
CA ASP A 273 21.61 -2.57 -22.97
C ASP A 273 20.49 -2.37 -21.94
N VAL A 274 19.65 -3.39 -21.78
CA VAL A 274 18.57 -3.42 -20.79
C VAL A 274 19.00 -4.28 -19.60
N THR A 275 19.01 -3.68 -18.42
CA THR A 275 19.35 -4.36 -17.16
C THR A 275 18.15 -5.13 -16.60
N LEU A 276 18.37 -6.40 -16.26
CA LEU A 276 17.39 -7.30 -15.69
C LEU A 276 17.87 -7.77 -14.32
N THR A 277 17.13 -7.49 -13.25
CA THR A 277 17.45 -8.04 -11.92
C THR A 277 16.55 -9.24 -11.67
N ALA A 278 17.12 -10.43 -11.79
CA ALA A 278 16.42 -11.68 -11.59
C ALA A 278 16.41 -12.10 -10.12
N HIS A 279 15.28 -12.63 -9.67
CA HIS A 279 15.02 -13.08 -8.32
C HIS A 279 14.39 -14.48 -8.35
N ILE A 280 14.79 -15.32 -7.40
CA ILE A 280 14.14 -16.60 -7.13
C ILE A 280 13.52 -16.54 -5.74
N TRP A 281 12.18 -16.52 -5.69
CA TRP A 281 11.43 -16.48 -4.44
C TRP A 281 11.58 -17.77 -3.64
N PRO A 282 11.60 -17.71 -2.30
CA PRO A 282 11.46 -18.89 -1.47
C PRO A 282 10.13 -19.61 -1.73
N PRO A 283 10.15 -20.94 -1.96
CA PRO A 283 8.95 -21.74 -2.15
C PRO A 283 7.95 -21.59 -1.01
N LYS A 284 6.65 -21.60 -1.34
CA LYS A 284 5.52 -21.58 -0.39
C LYS A 284 5.53 -20.41 0.61
N SER A 285 6.18 -19.30 0.27
CA SER A 285 6.23 -18.11 1.11
C SER A 285 4.84 -17.68 1.62
N PRO A 286 4.70 -17.35 2.92
CA PRO A 286 3.46 -16.82 3.48
C PRO A 286 3.27 -15.32 3.23
N LEU A 287 4.32 -14.60 2.83
CA LEU A 287 4.33 -13.14 2.75
C LEU A 287 3.29 -12.61 1.75
N VAL A 288 2.66 -11.49 2.08
CA VAL A 288 1.75 -10.77 1.18
C VAL A 288 2.45 -10.36 -0.12
N ALA A 289 3.72 -9.98 -0.05
CA ALA A 289 4.59 -9.74 -1.22
C ALA A 289 4.68 -10.92 -2.19
N TYR A 290 4.43 -12.15 -1.72
CA TYR A 290 4.33 -13.33 -2.58
C TYR A 290 2.88 -13.69 -2.91
N ARG A 291 2.01 -13.78 -1.90
CA ARG A 291 0.64 -14.31 -2.03
C ARG A 291 -0.39 -13.30 -2.53
N GLY A 292 -0.23 -12.03 -2.20
CA GLY A 292 -1.14 -10.94 -2.54
C GLY A 292 -1.07 -10.53 -4.01
N ILE A 293 -0.08 -11.00 -4.76
CA ILE A 293 0.08 -10.73 -6.20
C ILE A 293 -0.71 -11.76 -6.99
N GLY A 294 -2.04 -11.63 -7.03
CA GLY A 294 -2.93 -12.45 -7.86
C GLY A 294 -2.75 -13.99 -7.73
N PRO A 295 -3.31 -14.76 -8.69
CA PRO A 295 -3.08 -16.20 -8.83
C PRO A 295 -1.59 -16.57 -9.01
N LEU A 296 -1.23 -17.81 -8.64
CA LEU A 296 0.16 -18.29 -8.69
C LEU A 296 0.82 -18.14 -10.09
N ALA A 297 0.04 -18.36 -11.15
CA ALA A 297 0.52 -18.25 -12.53
C ALA A 297 0.85 -16.82 -12.95
N GLU A 298 0.26 -15.82 -12.30
CA GLU A 298 0.46 -14.39 -12.61
C GLU A 298 1.66 -13.79 -11.87
N ARG A 299 2.15 -14.47 -10.82
CA ARG A 299 3.26 -13.99 -9.97
C ARG A 299 4.63 -14.08 -10.61
N GLN A 300 4.77 -14.93 -11.62
CA GLN A 300 6.03 -15.18 -12.30
C GLN A 300 6.22 -14.18 -13.43
N GLY A 301 7.47 -13.87 -13.77
CA GLY A 301 7.75 -13.06 -14.95
C GLY A 301 8.36 -11.70 -14.65
N PHE A 302 8.12 -10.78 -15.58
CA PHE A 302 8.65 -9.44 -15.56
C PHE A 302 7.81 -8.52 -14.70
N TYR A 303 8.51 -7.76 -13.86
CA TYR A 303 8.00 -6.66 -13.06
C TYR A 303 8.60 -5.39 -13.63
N LEU A 304 7.80 -4.70 -14.43
CA LEU A 304 8.26 -3.59 -15.26
C LEU A 304 7.96 -2.28 -14.53
N TYR A 305 8.98 -1.43 -14.41
CA TYR A 305 8.89 -0.15 -13.73
C TYR A 305 9.02 1.00 -14.71
N ARG A 306 8.17 2.02 -14.60
CA ARG A 306 8.34 3.30 -15.28
C ARG A 306 8.40 4.39 -14.24
N ASN A 307 9.49 5.15 -14.16
CA ASN A 307 9.64 6.24 -13.19
C ASN A 307 9.29 5.79 -11.76
N ARG A 308 9.82 4.64 -11.31
CA ARG A 308 9.54 3.99 -10.01
C ARG A 308 8.13 3.40 -9.82
N ARG A 309 7.15 3.72 -10.67
CA ARG A 309 5.82 3.08 -10.68
C ARG A 309 5.91 1.68 -11.29
N LEU A 310 5.42 0.66 -10.59
CA LEU A 310 5.32 -0.70 -11.15
C LEU A 310 4.16 -0.76 -12.14
N VAL A 311 4.42 -0.78 -13.45
CA VAL A 311 3.36 -0.77 -14.49
C VAL A 311 2.89 -2.17 -14.88
N GLN A 312 3.66 -3.21 -14.55
CA GLN A 312 3.28 -4.61 -14.78
C GLN A 312 3.83 -5.47 -13.66
N ALA A 313 3.00 -6.32 -13.04
CA ALA A 313 3.38 -7.21 -11.96
C ALA A 313 3.32 -8.67 -12.40
N GLY A 314 4.39 -9.18 -13.01
CA GLY A 314 4.46 -10.53 -13.57
C GLY A 314 4.03 -10.61 -15.03
N GLY A 315 3.98 -11.83 -15.57
CA GLY A 315 3.80 -12.09 -17.00
C GLY A 315 5.12 -12.15 -17.77
N TRP A 316 5.10 -12.90 -18.88
CA TRP A 316 6.30 -13.15 -19.69
C TRP A 316 6.35 -12.36 -21.00
N ASN A 317 5.32 -11.55 -21.29
CA ASN A 317 5.25 -10.71 -22.49
C ASN A 317 5.64 -11.49 -23.77
N ASP A 318 5.03 -12.67 -23.96
CA ASP A 318 5.25 -13.59 -25.09
C ASP A 318 6.68 -14.13 -25.27
N THR A 319 7.60 -13.83 -24.36
CA THR A 319 8.97 -14.40 -24.38
C THR A 319 9.00 -15.86 -23.94
N ARG A 320 7.97 -16.31 -23.22
CA ARG A 320 7.72 -17.72 -22.87
C ARG A 320 6.28 -17.95 -22.42
N THR A 321 5.90 -19.21 -22.37
CA THR A 321 4.65 -19.68 -21.75
C THR A 321 4.75 -19.66 -20.23
N ALA A 322 3.70 -19.24 -19.54
CA ALA A 322 3.62 -19.32 -18.08
C ALA A 322 3.45 -20.79 -17.64
N GLU A 323 4.24 -21.22 -16.67
CA GLU A 323 4.23 -22.60 -16.18
C GLU A 323 4.27 -22.63 -14.65
N SER A 324 3.56 -23.57 -14.02
CA SER A 324 3.45 -23.63 -12.56
C SER A 324 4.80 -23.75 -11.86
N HIS A 325 5.78 -24.38 -12.50
CA HIS A 325 7.12 -24.57 -11.94
C HIS A 325 8.01 -23.32 -12.03
N LEU A 326 7.57 -22.28 -12.73
CA LEU A 326 8.25 -20.99 -12.81
C LEU A 326 7.69 -19.97 -11.81
N ALA A 327 6.77 -20.37 -10.92
CA ALA A 327 6.11 -19.50 -9.94
C ALA A 327 7.06 -18.68 -9.03
N LEU A 328 8.32 -19.11 -8.90
CA LEU A 328 9.33 -18.45 -8.08
C LEU A 328 10.15 -17.40 -8.84
N ALA A 329 10.08 -17.38 -10.17
CA ALA A 329 10.89 -16.52 -11.02
C ALA A 329 10.28 -15.12 -11.10
N ARG A 330 11.02 -14.08 -10.69
CA ARG A 330 10.62 -12.67 -10.85
C ARG A 330 11.78 -11.85 -11.38
N ILE A 331 11.52 -10.95 -12.34
CA ILE A 331 12.56 -10.15 -12.99
C ILE A 331 12.17 -8.68 -12.91
N ALA A 332 12.91 -7.89 -12.15
CA ALA A 332 12.76 -6.44 -12.12
C ALA A 332 13.42 -5.82 -13.37
N VAL A 333 12.68 -4.96 -14.07
CA VAL A 333 13.20 -4.19 -15.21
C VAL A 333 12.72 -2.75 -15.08
N ASP A 334 13.65 -1.81 -15.03
CA ASP A 334 13.35 -0.39 -15.16
C ASP A 334 13.31 -0.04 -16.65
N LEU A 335 12.14 0.40 -17.13
CA LEU A 335 11.95 0.77 -18.53
C LEU A 335 12.81 1.99 -18.88
N PRO A 336 13.33 2.07 -20.11
CA PRO A 336 14.07 3.23 -20.57
C PRO A 336 13.25 4.52 -20.38
N PRO A 337 13.90 5.64 -19.98
CA PRO A 337 13.20 6.89 -19.73
C PRO A 337 12.63 7.51 -21.02
N GLU A 338 13.30 7.28 -22.15
CA GLU A 338 12.86 7.76 -23.46
C GLU A 338 11.80 6.83 -24.07
N PRO A 339 10.70 7.37 -24.62
CA PRO A 339 9.75 6.59 -25.40
C PRO A 339 10.46 5.83 -26.51
N ASN A 340 10.12 4.55 -26.68
CA ASN A 340 10.70 3.69 -27.69
C ASN A 340 9.65 2.73 -28.23
N ASP A 341 9.89 2.17 -29.41
CA ASP A 341 8.97 1.25 -30.07
C ASP A 341 9.04 -0.18 -29.51
N VAL A 342 10.01 -0.47 -28.62
CA VAL A 342 10.20 -1.80 -28.05
C VAL A 342 9.30 -2.04 -26.84
N PHE A 343 9.15 -1.04 -25.97
CA PHE A 343 8.33 -1.09 -24.76
C PHE A 343 7.22 -0.06 -24.85
N ALA A 344 6.03 -0.49 -25.25
CA ALA A 344 4.85 0.36 -25.33
C ALA A 344 3.90 0.08 -24.16
N LEU A 345 3.55 1.10 -23.37
CA LEU A 345 2.50 0.97 -22.37
C LEU A 345 1.15 0.70 -23.04
N THR A 346 0.35 -0.19 -22.45
CA THR A 346 -1.06 -0.33 -22.84
C THR A 346 -1.83 0.95 -22.51
N VAL A 347 -2.94 1.22 -23.21
CA VAL A 347 -3.82 2.38 -22.94
C VAL A 347 -4.33 2.37 -21.49
N LYS A 348 -4.51 1.18 -20.92
CA LYS A 348 -4.94 0.97 -19.53
C LYS A 348 -3.80 1.05 -18.50
N LYS A 349 -2.55 1.19 -18.94
CA LYS A 349 -1.32 1.18 -18.12
C LYS A 349 -1.17 -0.03 -17.19
N ASP A 350 -1.88 -1.12 -17.50
CA ASP A 350 -1.91 -2.38 -16.76
C ASP A 350 -0.89 -3.41 -17.28
N GLY A 351 -0.12 -3.04 -18.31
CA GLY A 351 0.91 -3.88 -18.87
C GLY A 351 1.76 -3.17 -19.91
N VAL A 352 2.77 -3.89 -20.39
CA VAL A 352 3.70 -3.42 -21.42
C VAL A 352 3.64 -4.37 -22.60
N GLN A 353 3.39 -3.84 -23.78
CA GLN A 353 3.59 -4.56 -25.03
C GLN A 353 5.09 -4.52 -25.36
N VAL A 354 5.68 -5.69 -25.56
CA VAL A 354 7.10 -5.82 -25.92
C VAL A 354 7.22 -6.35 -27.34
N THR A 355 8.20 -5.85 -28.10
CA THR A 355 8.47 -6.37 -29.44
C THR A 355 9.41 -7.58 -29.41
N PRO A 356 9.50 -8.36 -30.50
CA PRO A 356 10.45 -9.48 -30.61
C PRO A 356 11.92 -9.10 -30.42
N ALA A 357 12.28 -7.81 -30.52
CA ALA A 357 13.64 -7.33 -30.23
C ALA A 357 14.04 -7.62 -28.77
N PHE A 358 13.11 -7.49 -27.83
CA PHE A 358 13.36 -7.80 -26.42
C PHE A 358 13.58 -9.30 -26.21
N ALA A 359 12.77 -10.15 -26.84
CA ALA A 359 12.93 -11.61 -26.80
C ALA A 359 14.32 -12.06 -27.32
N ARG A 360 14.75 -11.52 -28.47
CA ARG A 360 16.10 -11.78 -29.02
C ARG A 360 17.22 -11.28 -28.12
N GLY A 361 17.01 -10.15 -27.43
CA GLY A 361 17.96 -9.63 -26.45
C GLY A 361 18.08 -10.53 -25.21
N LEU A 362 16.95 -11.08 -24.74
CA LEU A 362 16.90 -12.03 -23.63
C LEU A 362 17.66 -13.33 -23.93
N GLU A 363 17.58 -13.84 -25.16
CA GLU A 363 18.37 -15.02 -25.59
C GLU A 363 19.88 -14.81 -25.47
N LYS A 364 20.33 -13.56 -25.57
CA LYS A 364 21.75 -13.16 -25.45
C LYS A 364 22.10 -12.61 -24.08
N ALA A 365 21.14 -12.55 -23.16
CA ALA A 365 21.34 -11.91 -21.87
C ALA A 365 22.25 -12.76 -20.98
N ALA A 366 23.27 -12.12 -20.41
CA ALA A 366 24.25 -12.74 -19.54
C ALA A 366 24.52 -11.88 -18.31
N ALA A 367 24.87 -12.53 -17.20
CA ALA A 367 25.33 -11.88 -15.99
C ALA A 367 26.76 -11.35 -16.20
N PRO A 368 27.02 -10.04 -16.09
CA PRO A 368 28.35 -9.48 -16.38
C PRO A 368 29.49 -10.04 -15.53
N THR A 369 29.17 -10.53 -14.32
CA THR A 369 30.16 -11.01 -13.35
C THR A 369 30.47 -12.50 -13.49
N THR A 370 29.47 -13.32 -13.79
CA THR A 370 29.60 -14.79 -13.80
C THR A 370 29.53 -15.39 -15.20
N GLY A 371 29.00 -14.66 -16.18
CA GLY A 371 28.71 -15.17 -17.52
C GLY A 371 27.47 -16.05 -17.59
N ASP A 372 26.77 -16.26 -16.46
CA ASP A 372 25.54 -17.06 -16.42
C ASP A 372 24.50 -16.46 -17.37
N THR A 373 23.83 -17.30 -18.12
CA THR A 373 22.82 -16.94 -19.10
C THR A 373 21.44 -16.80 -18.47
N PHE A 374 20.56 -16.04 -19.11
CA PHE A 374 19.17 -15.94 -18.68
C PHE A 374 18.44 -17.30 -18.70
N THR A 375 18.78 -18.18 -19.65
CA THR A 375 18.25 -19.55 -19.73
C THR A 375 18.62 -20.37 -18.49
N GLU A 376 19.86 -20.25 -18.00
CA GLU A 376 20.27 -20.91 -16.76
C GLU A 376 19.44 -20.42 -15.58
N TYR A 377 19.19 -19.12 -15.45
CA TYR A 377 18.30 -18.60 -14.41
C TYR A 377 16.89 -19.24 -14.44
N VAL A 378 16.30 -19.40 -15.61
CA VAL A 378 14.98 -20.04 -15.77
C VAL A 378 15.02 -21.48 -15.26
N HIS A 379 16.05 -22.24 -15.64
CA HIS A 379 16.25 -23.61 -15.15
C HIS A 379 16.51 -23.66 -13.64
N GLU A 380 17.24 -22.69 -13.08
CA GLU A 380 17.50 -22.61 -11.65
C GLU A 380 16.21 -22.34 -10.85
N ALA A 381 15.32 -21.48 -11.35
CA ALA A 381 14.02 -21.22 -10.75
C ALA A 381 13.11 -22.46 -10.77
N GLU A 382 13.06 -23.14 -11.91
CA GLU A 382 12.32 -24.40 -12.08
C GLU A 382 12.85 -25.50 -11.15
N ALA A 383 14.17 -25.68 -11.10
CA ALA A 383 14.81 -26.66 -10.22
C ALA A 383 14.47 -26.38 -8.75
N THR A 384 14.54 -25.10 -8.33
CA THR A 384 14.18 -24.67 -6.97
C THR A 384 12.74 -25.04 -6.62
N TYR A 385 11.80 -24.81 -7.53
CA TYR A 385 10.40 -25.20 -7.33
C TYR A 385 10.23 -26.73 -7.22
N ARG A 386 10.83 -27.49 -8.14
CA ARG A 386 10.73 -28.95 -8.17
C ARG A 386 11.37 -29.62 -6.96
N GLU A 387 12.53 -29.13 -6.52
CA GLU A 387 13.20 -29.60 -5.31
C GLU A 387 12.34 -29.36 -4.07
N ALA A 388 11.73 -28.19 -3.96
CA ALA A 388 10.83 -27.87 -2.86
C ALA A 388 9.60 -28.78 -2.81
N ALA A 389 9.04 -29.16 -3.97
CA ALA A 389 7.93 -30.11 -4.05
C ALA A 389 8.33 -31.53 -3.59
N ARG A 390 9.60 -31.91 -3.73
CA ARG A 390 10.14 -33.22 -3.32
C ARG A 390 10.53 -33.28 -1.84
N ARG A 391 10.76 -32.14 -1.19
CA ARG A 391 11.08 -32.08 0.25
C ARG A 391 9.83 -32.48 1.06
N ARG A 392 9.90 -33.64 1.74
CA ARG A 392 8.87 -34.09 2.71
C ARG A 392 8.78 -33.18 3.94
N THR A 393 9.88 -32.56 4.32
CA THR A 393 9.97 -31.57 5.39
C THR A 393 9.98 -30.17 4.77
N GLU A 394 8.77 -29.62 4.60
CA GLU A 394 8.61 -28.20 4.38
C GLU A 394 9.20 -27.47 5.59
N VAL A 395 10.04 -26.45 5.37
CA VAL A 395 10.44 -25.51 6.43
C VAL A 395 9.20 -24.68 6.74
N LYS A 396 8.24 -25.28 7.44
CA LYS A 396 7.09 -24.57 7.97
C LYS A 396 7.62 -23.72 9.12
N ARG A 397 7.54 -22.40 8.96
CA ARG A 397 7.63 -21.50 10.10
C ARG A 397 6.59 -21.99 11.11
N ALA A 398 7.00 -22.22 12.36
CA ALA A 398 6.09 -22.65 13.40
C ALA A 398 4.96 -21.64 13.49
N THR A 399 3.71 -22.11 13.54
CA THR A 399 2.57 -21.24 13.81
C THR A 399 2.75 -20.62 15.19
N VAL A 400 2.41 -19.34 15.33
CA VAL A 400 2.58 -18.59 16.57
C VAL A 400 1.25 -18.09 17.10
N ILE A 401 1.13 -17.96 18.43
CA ILE A 401 0.00 -17.28 19.05
C ILE A 401 0.05 -15.77 18.69
N PRO A 402 -1.07 -15.13 18.34
CA PRO A 402 -1.11 -13.72 17.95
C PRO A 402 -0.47 -12.75 18.94
N PRO A 403 0.18 -11.66 18.48
CA PRO A 403 0.72 -10.62 19.35
C PRO A 403 -0.39 -9.70 19.88
N GLY A 404 -0.42 -9.50 21.20
CA GLY A 404 -1.48 -8.81 21.93
C GLY A 404 -1.13 -7.40 22.42
N LYS A 405 -1.78 -6.95 23.50
CA LYS A 405 -1.59 -5.60 24.07
C LYS A 405 -0.16 -5.43 24.60
N GLY A 406 0.36 -4.20 24.56
CA GLY A 406 1.71 -3.88 25.03
C GLY A 406 2.83 -4.09 23.99
N ILE A 407 2.50 -4.62 22.81
CA ILE A 407 3.35 -4.65 21.62
C ILE A 407 2.98 -3.47 20.71
N ASP A 408 3.98 -2.78 20.20
CA ASP A 408 3.82 -1.67 19.27
C ASP A 408 2.95 -2.04 18.04
N PRO A 409 2.00 -1.19 17.59
CA PRO A 409 1.11 -1.50 16.48
C PRO A 409 1.83 -1.87 15.17
N LYS A 410 2.93 -1.19 14.82
CA LYS A 410 3.71 -1.48 13.61
C LYS A 410 4.40 -2.83 13.73
N LEU A 411 4.92 -3.14 14.92
CA LEU A 411 5.51 -4.44 15.22
C LEU A 411 4.47 -5.57 15.18
N LYS A 412 3.24 -5.36 15.68
CA LYS A 412 2.16 -6.36 15.58
C LYS A 412 1.78 -6.69 14.15
N ARG A 413 1.74 -5.70 13.25
CA ARG A 413 1.55 -5.94 11.81
C ARG A 413 2.69 -6.79 11.26
N THR A 414 3.93 -6.35 11.46
CA THR A 414 5.13 -7.08 11.02
C THR A 414 5.16 -8.54 11.48
N LEU A 415 4.85 -8.81 12.76
CA LEU A 415 4.81 -10.17 13.29
C LEU A 415 3.70 -11.03 12.64
N ARG A 416 2.55 -10.45 12.34
CA ARG A 416 1.45 -11.15 11.64
C ARG A 416 1.80 -11.46 10.20
N ASP A 417 2.48 -10.55 9.52
CA ASP A 417 2.86 -10.73 8.12
C ASP A 417 3.96 -11.78 7.94
N GLU A 418 4.85 -11.87 8.93
CA GLU A 418 6.04 -12.74 8.87
C GLU A 418 5.82 -14.12 9.48
N LEU A 419 4.96 -14.24 10.49
CA LEU A 419 4.77 -15.50 11.21
C LEU A 419 3.34 -16.01 10.97
N PRO A 420 3.16 -17.29 10.59
CA PRO A 420 1.84 -17.88 10.49
C PRO A 420 1.14 -17.86 11.86
N GLN A 421 -0.11 -17.38 11.93
CA GLN A 421 -0.83 -17.22 13.20
C GLN A 421 -1.71 -18.43 13.51
N LEU A 422 -1.87 -18.76 14.80
CA LEU A 422 -2.92 -19.64 15.31
C LEU A 422 -4.22 -18.83 15.43
N GLU A 423 -5.18 -19.06 14.53
CA GLU A 423 -6.48 -18.39 14.55
C GLU A 423 -7.37 -18.88 15.70
N GLY A 424 -8.08 -17.95 16.36
CA GLY A 424 -9.04 -18.25 17.44
C GLY A 424 -8.43 -18.29 18.86
N ASP A 425 -7.12 -18.07 18.98
CA ASP A 425 -6.37 -18.16 20.22
C ASP A 425 -6.18 -16.78 20.88
N ASP A 426 -6.24 -16.71 22.22
CA ASP A 426 -6.02 -15.46 22.96
C ASP A 426 -4.59 -14.90 22.74
N PRO A 427 -4.42 -13.60 22.42
CA PRO A 427 -3.11 -13.04 22.10
C PRO A 427 -2.14 -12.96 23.28
N ILE A 428 -0.83 -13.12 23.03
CA ILE A 428 0.21 -12.89 24.04
C ILE A 428 0.35 -11.39 24.31
N SER A 429 0.09 -10.97 25.54
CA SER A 429 0.14 -9.56 25.94
C SER A 429 1.33 -9.27 26.87
N PHE A 430 1.82 -8.04 26.85
CA PHE A 430 2.92 -7.56 27.68
C PHE A 430 2.46 -6.45 28.61
N THR A 431 2.87 -6.50 29.86
CA THR A 431 2.61 -5.43 30.84
C THR A 431 3.82 -5.19 31.72
N TRP A 432 3.97 -3.95 32.21
CA TRP A 432 4.95 -3.62 33.24
C TRP A 432 4.26 -3.59 34.60
N ALA A 433 4.72 -4.42 35.54
CA ALA A 433 4.20 -4.43 36.90
C ALA A 433 5.32 -4.74 37.90
N ARG A 434 5.03 -4.52 39.19
CA ARG A 434 5.81 -5.18 40.23
C ARG A 434 5.47 -6.66 40.17
N LEU A 435 6.50 -7.51 40.16
CA LEU A 435 6.31 -8.94 40.02
C LEU A 435 5.65 -9.51 41.29
N ASP A 436 4.55 -10.24 41.10
CA ASP A 436 3.93 -11.04 42.15
C ASP A 436 4.55 -12.43 42.12
N VAL A 437 5.43 -12.73 43.09
CA VAL A 437 6.21 -13.97 43.16
C VAL A 437 6.09 -14.62 44.54
N PRO A 438 6.25 -15.94 44.64
CA PRO A 438 6.20 -16.64 45.91
C PRO A 438 7.22 -16.10 46.94
N PRO A 439 6.90 -16.17 48.24
CA PRO A 439 7.84 -15.78 49.30
C PRO A 439 9.18 -16.52 49.17
N GLY A 440 10.29 -15.78 49.27
CA GLY A 440 11.65 -16.32 49.17
C GLY A 440 12.28 -16.22 47.78
N VAL A 441 11.54 -15.75 46.76
CA VAL A 441 12.11 -15.42 45.45
C VAL A 441 12.52 -13.95 45.42
N ASP A 442 13.77 -13.67 45.06
CA ASP A 442 14.25 -12.30 44.89
C ASP A 442 13.80 -11.73 43.53
N THR A 443 12.93 -10.72 43.56
CA THR A 443 12.45 -10.04 42.35
C THR A 443 13.56 -9.32 41.60
N ALA A 444 14.67 -8.97 42.26
CA ALA A 444 15.83 -8.37 41.61
C ALA A 444 16.58 -9.36 40.70
N GLU A 445 16.32 -10.67 40.80
CA GLU A 445 16.87 -11.69 39.90
C GLU A 445 15.96 -11.99 38.70
N LEU A 446 14.81 -11.31 38.61
CA LEU A 446 13.82 -11.55 37.57
C LEU A 446 13.60 -10.29 36.72
N LEU A 447 13.85 -10.43 35.41
CA LEU A 447 13.44 -9.42 34.43
C LEU A 447 11.95 -9.56 34.09
N PHE A 448 11.41 -10.78 34.11
CA PHE A 448 10.01 -11.03 33.81
C PHE A 448 9.48 -12.31 34.47
N THR A 449 8.16 -12.35 34.63
CA THR A 449 7.39 -13.59 34.88
C THR A 449 6.38 -13.80 33.77
N ILE A 450 5.79 -14.99 33.71
CA ILE A 450 4.71 -15.31 32.78
C ILE A 450 3.49 -15.79 33.53
N ASP A 451 2.32 -15.29 33.15
CA ASP A 451 1.04 -15.91 33.43
C ASP A 451 0.66 -16.75 32.21
N HIS A 452 0.88 -18.06 32.32
CA HIS A 452 0.64 -19.01 31.24
C HIS A 452 -0.85 -19.10 30.86
N LYS A 453 -1.74 -18.96 31.85
CA LYS A 453 -3.19 -19.09 31.64
C LYS A 453 -3.76 -17.89 30.91
N GLU A 454 -3.38 -16.69 31.33
CA GLU A 454 -3.86 -15.44 30.73
C GLU A 454 -2.99 -14.98 29.53
N ARG A 455 -1.93 -15.73 29.21
CA ARG A 455 -0.95 -15.44 28.15
C ARG A 455 -0.32 -14.05 28.30
N VAL A 456 -0.02 -13.68 29.54
CA VAL A 456 0.57 -12.38 29.86
C VAL A 456 2.03 -12.54 30.25
N VAL A 457 2.91 -11.77 29.61
CA VAL A 457 4.28 -11.57 30.06
C VAL A 457 4.31 -10.33 30.95
N VAL A 458 4.65 -10.53 32.22
CA VAL A 458 4.77 -9.45 33.19
C VAL A 458 6.23 -9.06 33.31
N LEU A 459 6.59 -7.91 32.76
CA LEU A 459 7.92 -7.36 32.83
C LEU A 459 8.11 -6.64 34.16
N ASN A 460 9.26 -6.86 34.79
CA ASN A 460 9.60 -6.25 36.06
C ASN A 460 9.77 -4.74 35.89
N ARG A 461 8.84 -3.98 36.49
CA ARG A 461 8.81 -2.52 36.40
C ARG A 461 10.11 -1.86 36.88
N ASP A 462 10.86 -2.49 37.78
CA ASP A 462 12.10 -1.92 38.31
C ASP A 462 13.17 -1.79 37.21
N TYR A 463 13.18 -2.70 36.23
CA TYR A 463 14.10 -2.68 35.09
C TYR A 463 13.61 -1.86 33.89
N ARG A 464 12.40 -1.29 33.95
CA ARG A 464 11.77 -0.59 32.81
C ARG A 464 12.61 0.58 32.28
N HIS A 465 13.27 1.30 33.17
CA HIS A 465 14.04 2.50 32.83
C HIS A 465 15.25 2.19 31.93
N ALA A 466 15.83 0.99 32.05
CA ALA A 466 16.96 0.53 31.23
C ALA A 466 16.64 0.48 29.73
N PHE A 467 15.36 0.40 29.35
CA PHE A 467 14.94 0.28 27.96
C PHE A 467 14.36 1.57 27.38
N ASN A 468 14.20 2.59 28.20
CA ASN A 468 13.50 3.83 27.84
C ASN A 468 14.42 5.05 27.77
N GLY A 469 15.72 4.91 28.08
CA GLY A 469 16.70 6.01 28.00
C GLY A 469 16.25 7.27 28.77
N GLY A 470 15.63 7.09 29.94
CA GLY A 470 15.07 8.18 30.75
C GLY A 470 13.75 8.80 30.28
N ARG A 471 13.18 8.38 29.15
CA ARG A 471 11.88 8.88 28.65
C ARG A 471 10.71 8.24 29.39
N ARG A 472 9.60 8.97 29.55
CA ARG A 472 8.33 8.40 30.04
C ARG A 472 7.80 7.40 29.01
N GLY A 473 7.82 6.11 29.34
CA GLY A 473 7.32 5.04 28.48
C GLY A 473 5.82 4.77 28.63
N GLY A 474 5.12 4.62 27.50
CA GLY A 474 3.76 4.07 27.44
C GLY A 474 3.75 2.54 27.47
N SER A 475 2.58 1.90 27.37
CA SER A 475 2.45 0.44 27.39
C SER A 475 3.19 -0.29 26.25
N ASN A 476 3.47 0.41 25.14
CA ASN A 476 4.12 -0.12 23.93
C ASN A 476 5.65 0.15 23.87
N ASP A 477 6.24 0.64 24.95
CA ASP A 477 7.68 0.89 25.04
C ASP A 477 8.54 -0.39 24.96
N ALA A 478 9.88 -0.26 24.95
CA ALA A 478 10.82 -1.39 24.84
C ALA A 478 10.48 -2.41 23.71
N PRO A 479 10.21 -1.96 22.46
CA PRO A 479 9.72 -2.85 21.39
C PRO A 479 10.71 -3.98 21.05
N VAL A 480 12.03 -3.73 21.15
CA VAL A 480 13.07 -4.74 20.90
C VAL A 480 13.01 -5.86 21.93
N LEU A 481 12.97 -5.53 23.23
CA LEU A 481 12.87 -6.52 24.31
C LEU A 481 11.59 -7.36 24.15
N LYS A 482 10.45 -6.70 23.96
CA LYS A 482 9.16 -7.39 23.83
C LYS A 482 9.11 -8.28 22.59
N SER A 483 9.75 -7.88 21.49
CA SER A 483 9.89 -8.73 20.29
C SER A 483 10.69 -10.00 20.57
N LEU A 484 11.86 -9.86 21.20
CA LEU A 484 12.71 -11.01 21.54
C LEU A 484 12.00 -11.97 22.49
N LEU A 485 11.38 -11.43 23.55
CA LEU A 485 10.61 -12.22 24.49
C LEU A 485 9.39 -12.89 23.83
N TYR A 486 8.69 -12.20 22.93
CA TYR A 486 7.58 -12.79 22.18
C TYR A 486 8.07 -14.00 21.37
N LEU A 487 9.15 -13.86 20.60
CA LEU A 487 9.71 -14.97 19.81
C LEU A 487 10.19 -16.14 20.69
N MET A 488 10.78 -15.85 21.85
CA MET A 488 11.29 -16.86 22.79
C MET A 488 10.18 -17.59 23.55
N LEU A 489 9.15 -16.86 23.99
CA LEU A 489 8.08 -17.37 24.86
C LEU A 489 6.91 -17.98 24.10
N ASN A 490 6.78 -17.70 22.79
CA ASN A 490 5.65 -18.18 22.00
C ASN A 490 5.48 -19.72 22.09
N GLU A 491 6.58 -20.47 21.95
CA GLU A 491 6.57 -21.93 22.07
C GLU A 491 6.17 -22.42 23.47
N ILE A 492 6.37 -21.61 24.51
CA ILE A 492 6.00 -21.96 25.89
C ILE A 492 4.50 -21.77 26.08
N PHE A 493 3.93 -20.66 25.61
CA PHE A 493 2.49 -20.41 25.68
C PHE A 493 1.66 -21.36 24.82
N GLN A 494 2.22 -21.93 23.74
CA GLN A 494 1.53 -22.92 22.92
C GLN A 494 1.30 -24.27 23.60
N LYS A 495 2.04 -24.60 24.68
CA LYS A 495 1.88 -25.89 25.36
C LYS A 495 0.81 -25.77 26.45
N GLU A 496 -0.06 -26.77 26.56
CA GLU A 496 -1.09 -26.82 27.61
C GLU A 496 -0.53 -26.82 29.04
N ARG A 497 0.72 -27.26 29.22
CA ARG A 497 1.38 -27.33 30.52
C ARG A 497 2.84 -26.91 30.42
N VAL A 498 3.29 -26.13 31.40
CA VAL A 498 4.71 -25.79 31.60
C VAL A 498 5.41 -26.98 32.27
N TRP A 499 6.41 -27.53 31.60
CA TRP A 499 7.22 -28.64 32.10
C TRP A 499 8.47 -28.14 32.82
N ALA A 500 9.08 -28.98 33.68
CA ALA A 500 10.24 -28.61 34.48
C ALA A 500 11.41 -28.03 33.65
N ASN A 501 11.61 -28.54 32.43
CA ASN A 501 12.64 -28.03 31.50
C ASN A 501 12.35 -26.62 30.96
N GLN A 502 11.09 -26.20 30.88
CA GLN A 502 10.71 -24.85 30.47
C GLN A 502 10.85 -23.87 31.62
N THR A 503 10.48 -24.30 32.84
CA THR A 503 10.73 -23.53 34.06
C THR A 503 12.23 -23.25 34.22
N ASP A 504 13.07 -24.26 34.03
CA ASP A 504 14.53 -24.12 34.05
C ASP A 504 15.05 -23.17 32.95
N ARG A 505 14.54 -23.29 31.72
CA ARG A 505 14.87 -22.35 30.62
C ARG A 505 14.48 -20.91 30.95
N ILE A 506 13.30 -20.66 31.53
CA ILE A 506 12.86 -19.32 31.92
C ILE A 506 13.75 -18.74 33.01
N ALA A 507 14.16 -19.57 33.99
CA ALA A 507 15.08 -19.15 35.04
C ALA A 507 16.45 -18.78 34.45
N LEU A 508 16.99 -19.63 33.56
CA LEU A 508 18.25 -19.35 32.84
C LEU A 508 18.16 -18.04 32.04
N TRP A 509 17.06 -17.82 31.30
CA TRP A 509 16.84 -16.59 30.54
C TRP A 509 16.79 -15.37 31.44
N ASN A 510 16.09 -15.42 32.57
CA ASN A 510 16.08 -14.33 33.54
C ASN A 510 17.49 -14.01 34.06
N SER A 511 18.28 -15.02 34.42
CA SER A 511 19.66 -14.82 34.89
C SER A 511 20.53 -14.09 33.86
N VAL A 512 20.47 -14.51 32.60
CA VAL A 512 21.24 -13.89 31.50
C VAL A 512 20.74 -12.47 31.22
N LEU A 513 19.41 -12.29 31.09
CA LEU A 513 18.83 -11.00 30.73
C LEU A 513 18.98 -9.96 31.84
N VAL A 514 18.85 -10.34 33.12
CA VAL A 514 19.12 -9.44 34.26
C VAL A 514 20.58 -9.01 34.25
N SER A 515 21.51 -9.94 34.00
CA SER A 515 22.93 -9.60 33.88
C SER A 515 23.19 -8.61 32.74
N ALA A 516 22.54 -8.79 31.59
CA ALA A 516 22.63 -7.89 30.46
C ALA A 516 22.06 -6.49 30.78
N VAL A 517 20.90 -6.42 31.44
CA VAL A 517 20.28 -5.14 31.84
C VAL A 517 21.14 -4.40 32.85
N ARG A 518 21.73 -5.09 33.83
CA ARG A 518 22.66 -4.48 34.79
C ARG A 518 23.90 -3.92 34.11
N ALA A 519 24.42 -4.62 33.10
CA ALA A 519 25.56 -4.14 32.31
C ALA A 519 25.21 -2.89 31.48
N GLU A 520 23.98 -2.81 30.96
CA GLU A 520 23.49 -1.63 30.24
C GLU A 520 23.34 -0.43 31.17
N LEU A 521 22.69 -0.61 32.32
CA LEU A 521 22.50 0.45 33.33
C LEU A 521 23.84 0.98 33.86
N ALA A 522 24.82 0.12 34.08
CA ALA A 522 26.14 0.54 34.53
C ALA A 522 26.90 1.40 33.50
N ARG A 523 26.52 1.34 32.22
CA ARG A 523 27.09 2.19 31.15
C ARG A 523 26.39 3.54 31.04
N ASP A 524 25.11 3.63 31.41
CA ASP A 524 24.37 4.89 31.42
C ASP A 524 24.73 5.77 32.63
N GLU A 525 25.30 5.19 33.69
CA GLU A 525 25.75 5.88 34.90
C GLU A 525 27.20 6.43 34.81
N GLY A 526 27.96 6.09 33.77
CA GLY A 526 29.36 6.51 33.55
C GLY A 526 29.51 7.39 32.33
#